data_AF-A0A3B1DGN5-F1
#
_entry.id   AF-A0A3B1DGN5-F1
#
_cell.length_a   1.000
_cell.length_b   1.000
_cell.length_c   1.000
_cell.angle_alpha   90.00
_cell.angle_beta   90.00
_cell.angle_gamma   90.00
#
_symmetry.space_group_name_H-M   'P 1'
#
loop_
_entity.id
_entity.type
_entity.pdbx_description
1 polymer ?
#
loop_
_entity_poly.entity_id
_entity_poly.type
_entity_poly.pdbx_seq_one_letter_code
_entity_poly.pdbx_strand_id
1 'polypeptide(L)'
;MDLVIEGAETELDKTVVDSLGDPLTHMIRNACDHGIELPQEREKIGKPEKGTVFLKASYQGNNICIKIEDDGKGLDSEGLAQNALKKGLITEDQKDQLTEREKLNLLFLPGFSTAAKVTGLSGRGVGMDVVKNMITAVNGVVDIETELGKGTSFVLKIPLTLAIIQALLVVIGKEVYALPLESVTEIIKVATDEVYSIDGNDTVKLRDHVLSLIELEEVIGIKGRDRADQKSKKVIVITDGDSQLGVVVDSLIGESEIVIKPLSHHFSNIKGVSGATILGDGQISLILDPSSIVHASKE
;
A
#
# COMPACT_ATOMS: atom_id res chain seq x y z
N MET A 1 -16.50 -10.40 -28.43
CA MET A 1 -16.41 -10.15 -26.99
C MET A 1 -16.88 -8.75 -26.77
N ASP A 2 -17.71 -8.53 -25.76
CA ASP A 2 -18.33 -7.23 -25.50
C ASP A 2 -17.88 -6.72 -24.12
N LEU A 3 -17.57 -5.42 -24.02
CA LEU A 3 -17.26 -4.74 -22.76
C LEU A 3 -18.46 -3.87 -22.39
N VAL A 4 -19.06 -4.13 -21.23
CA VAL A 4 -20.18 -3.38 -20.70
C VAL A 4 -19.69 -2.57 -19.51
N ILE A 5 -19.90 -1.25 -19.54
CA ILE A 5 -19.50 -0.34 -18.47
C ILE A 5 -20.76 0.22 -17.82
N GLU A 6 -20.89 0.06 -16.51
CA GLU A 6 -21.99 0.57 -15.70
C GLU A 6 -21.45 1.43 -14.55
N GLY A 7 -22.15 2.50 -14.19
CA GLY A 7 -21.73 3.40 -13.11
C GLY A 7 -20.56 4.31 -13.47
N ALA A 8 -20.40 4.66 -14.75
CA ALA A 8 -19.36 5.56 -15.24
C ALA A 8 -19.46 6.99 -14.66
N GLU A 9 -20.61 7.33 -14.07
CA GLU A 9 -20.90 8.55 -13.33
C GLU A 9 -20.36 8.56 -11.89
N THR A 10 -19.80 7.44 -11.40
CA THR A 10 -19.22 7.35 -10.04
C THR A 10 -18.00 8.26 -9.95
N GLU A 11 -18.09 9.32 -9.16
CA GLU A 11 -16.99 10.24 -8.89
C GLU A 11 -15.95 9.61 -7.96
N LEU A 12 -14.68 9.75 -8.35
CA LEU A 12 -13.48 9.26 -7.67
C LEU A 12 -12.48 10.41 -7.56
N ASP A 13 -11.67 10.42 -6.49
CA ASP A 13 -10.54 11.36 -6.39
C ASP A 13 -9.55 11.11 -7.54
N LYS A 14 -9.01 12.19 -8.10
CA LYS A 14 -8.11 12.12 -9.25
C LYS A 14 -6.89 11.23 -9.02
N THR A 15 -6.30 11.25 -7.82
CA THR A 15 -5.15 10.40 -7.50
C THR A 15 -5.51 8.92 -7.50
N VAL A 16 -6.73 8.59 -7.07
CA VAL A 16 -7.26 7.22 -7.09
C VAL A 16 -7.50 6.81 -8.55
N VAL A 17 -8.10 7.67 -9.37
CA VAL A 17 -8.31 7.41 -10.81
C VAL A 17 -6.97 7.15 -11.52
N ASP A 18 -5.98 8.02 -11.31
CA ASP A 18 -4.66 7.89 -11.93
C ASP A 18 -3.95 6.60 -11.50
N SER A 19 -4.16 6.16 -10.25
CA SER A 19 -3.56 4.92 -9.71
C SER A 19 -4.27 3.64 -10.16
N LEU A 20 -5.57 3.71 -10.50
CA LEU A 20 -6.37 2.53 -10.85
C LEU A 20 -6.40 2.22 -12.36
N GLY A 21 -6.04 3.15 -13.22
CA GLY A 21 -6.11 2.96 -14.67
C GLY A 21 -5.35 1.71 -15.16
N ASP A 22 -4.10 1.57 -14.73
CA ASP A 22 -3.26 0.42 -15.08
C ASP A 22 -3.79 -0.91 -14.48
N PRO A 23 -4.11 -0.99 -13.16
CA PRO A 23 -4.75 -2.16 -12.55
C PRO A 23 -6.02 -2.64 -13.27
N LEU A 24 -6.96 -1.74 -13.54
CA LEU A 24 -8.25 -2.09 -14.17
C LEU A 24 -8.03 -2.60 -15.59
N THR A 25 -7.17 -1.92 -16.37
CA THR A 25 -6.82 -2.36 -17.73
C THR A 25 -6.21 -3.76 -17.73
N HIS A 26 -5.34 -4.05 -16.76
CA HIS A 26 -4.69 -5.34 -16.65
C HIS A 26 -5.68 -6.46 -16.26
N MET A 27 -6.57 -6.22 -15.29
CA MET A 27 -7.60 -7.19 -14.92
C MET A 27 -8.57 -7.46 -16.09
N ILE A 28 -9.00 -6.44 -16.81
CA ILE A 28 -9.86 -6.59 -18.00
C ILE A 28 -9.14 -7.44 -19.06
N ARG A 29 -7.85 -7.17 -19.31
CA ARG A 29 -7.05 -7.99 -20.23
C ARG A 29 -6.96 -9.44 -19.77
N ASN A 30 -6.76 -9.70 -18.48
CA ASN A 30 -6.72 -11.07 -17.96
C ASN A 30 -8.06 -11.79 -18.14
N ALA A 31 -9.18 -11.10 -17.94
CA ALA A 31 -10.50 -11.63 -18.25
C ALA A 31 -10.64 -11.97 -19.75
N CYS A 32 -10.13 -11.11 -20.65
CA CYS A 32 -10.10 -11.37 -22.09
C CYS A 32 -9.21 -12.55 -22.48
N ASP A 33 -7.97 -12.59 -22.01
CA ASP A 33 -6.94 -13.53 -22.46
C ASP A 33 -7.08 -14.92 -21.82
N HIS A 34 -7.61 -14.96 -20.60
CA HIS A 34 -7.63 -16.17 -19.79
C HIS A 34 -9.00 -16.53 -19.20
N GLY A 35 -9.87 -15.55 -18.95
CA GLY A 35 -11.20 -15.77 -18.39
C GLY A 35 -12.17 -16.36 -19.41
N ILE A 36 -12.33 -15.70 -20.56
CA ILE A 36 -13.27 -16.10 -21.60
C ILE A 36 -12.73 -17.27 -22.44
N GLU A 37 -13.57 -18.29 -22.62
CA GLU A 37 -13.28 -19.47 -23.42
C GLU A 37 -13.38 -19.18 -24.93
N LEU A 38 -12.79 -20.05 -25.76
CA LEU A 38 -12.91 -19.91 -27.21
C LEU A 38 -14.36 -20.13 -27.67
N PRO A 39 -14.82 -19.49 -28.76
CA PRO A 39 -16.21 -19.61 -29.23
C PRO A 39 -16.70 -21.06 -29.37
N GLN A 40 -15.84 -21.95 -29.88
CA GLN A 40 -16.13 -23.38 -30.04
C GLN A 40 -16.30 -24.13 -28.71
N GLU A 41 -15.61 -23.68 -27.65
CA GLU A 41 -15.74 -24.26 -26.31
C GLU A 41 -17.02 -23.76 -25.65
N ARG A 42 -17.36 -22.47 -25.84
CA ARG A 42 -18.59 -21.85 -25.33
C ARG A 42 -19.84 -22.51 -25.89
N GLU A 43 -19.87 -22.79 -27.19
CA GLU A 43 -21.00 -23.49 -27.83
C GLU A 43 -21.23 -24.88 -27.22
N LYS A 44 -20.16 -25.64 -26.93
CA LYS A 44 -20.26 -26.98 -26.32
C LYS A 44 -20.87 -26.97 -24.92
N ILE A 45 -20.67 -25.89 -24.17
CA ILE A 45 -21.20 -25.71 -22.82
C ILE A 45 -22.48 -24.86 -22.79
N GLY A 46 -23.06 -24.55 -23.95
CA GLY A 46 -24.33 -23.83 -24.08
C GLY A 46 -24.26 -22.33 -23.75
N LYS A 47 -23.08 -21.73 -23.78
CA LYS A 47 -22.88 -20.29 -23.54
C LYS A 47 -22.93 -19.50 -24.86
N PRO A 48 -23.31 -18.21 -24.83
CA PRO A 48 -23.27 -17.36 -26.02
C PRO A 48 -21.89 -17.33 -26.66
N GLU A 49 -21.84 -17.34 -27.99
CA GLU A 49 -20.58 -17.33 -28.77
C GLU A 49 -19.67 -16.15 -28.39
N LYS A 50 -20.26 -14.97 -28.14
CA LYS A 50 -19.56 -13.80 -27.62
C LYS A 50 -19.54 -13.84 -26.09
N GLY A 51 -18.35 -13.86 -25.50
CA GLY A 51 -18.16 -13.58 -24.07
C GLY A 51 -18.33 -12.09 -23.74
N THR A 52 -18.65 -11.81 -22.48
CA THR A 52 -18.92 -10.47 -21.97
C THR A 52 -18.07 -10.20 -20.73
N VAL A 53 -17.48 -9.01 -20.67
CA VAL A 53 -16.85 -8.47 -19.46
C VAL A 53 -17.63 -7.24 -19.02
N PHE A 54 -17.94 -7.18 -17.74
CA PHE A 54 -18.62 -6.07 -17.10
C PHE A 54 -17.64 -5.31 -16.20
N LEU A 55 -17.59 -4.00 -16.36
CA LEU A 55 -16.96 -3.09 -15.41
C LEU A 55 -18.07 -2.28 -14.75
N LYS A 56 -18.35 -2.55 -13.47
CA LYS A 56 -19.41 -1.89 -12.71
C LYS A 56 -18.80 -1.08 -11.58
N ALA A 57 -19.12 0.21 -11.50
CA ALA A 57 -18.75 1.04 -10.36
C ALA A 57 -20.01 1.46 -9.60
N SER A 58 -19.95 1.46 -8.26
CA SER A 58 -21.08 1.89 -7.43
C SER A 58 -20.62 2.35 -6.06
N TYR A 59 -21.39 3.23 -5.42
CA TYR A 59 -21.19 3.58 -4.03
C TYR A 59 -21.82 2.51 -3.11
N GLN A 60 -21.03 1.99 -2.18
CA GLN A 60 -21.48 1.05 -1.16
C GLN A 60 -21.04 1.54 0.23
N GLY A 61 -21.93 2.30 0.89
CA GLY A 61 -21.62 2.93 2.17
C GLY A 61 -20.53 3.99 2.02
N ASN A 62 -19.45 3.89 2.82
CA ASN A 62 -18.29 4.79 2.72
C ASN A 62 -17.20 4.31 1.74
N ASN A 63 -17.53 3.37 0.85
CA ASN A 63 -16.60 2.83 -0.13
C ASN A 63 -17.17 2.94 -1.54
N ILE A 64 -16.28 3.07 -2.51
CA ILE A 64 -16.54 2.82 -3.91
C ILE A 64 -16.26 1.34 -4.16
N CYS A 65 -17.25 0.64 -4.69
CA CYS A 65 -17.18 -0.74 -5.08
C CYS A 65 -17.05 -0.81 -6.60
N ILE A 66 -15.88 -1.24 -7.09
CA ILE A 66 -15.63 -1.49 -8.51
C ILE A 66 -15.59 -2.99 -8.71
N LYS A 67 -16.42 -3.52 -9.61
CA LYS A 67 -16.48 -4.92 -9.96
C LYS A 67 -16.05 -5.13 -11.41
N ILE A 68 -15.16 -6.08 -11.62
CA ILE A 68 -14.79 -6.57 -12.95
C ILE A 68 -15.26 -8.02 -13.04
N GLU A 69 -16.33 -8.24 -13.80
CA GLU A 69 -17.00 -9.53 -13.92
C GLU A 69 -16.83 -10.07 -15.34
N ASP A 70 -16.48 -11.34 -15.50
CA ASP A 70 -16.50 -12.05 -16.77
C ASP A 70 -17.48 -13.21 -16.71
N ASP A 71 -18.09 -13.55 -17.85
CA ASP A 71 -18.94 -14.72 -18.00
C ASP A 71 -18.14 -15.94 -18.50
N GLY A 72 -16.87 -16.05 -18.10
CA GLY A 72 -15.92 -17.03 -18.57
C GLY A 72 -15.94 -18.35 -17.81
N LYS A 73 -14.81 -19.07 -17.82
CA LYS A 73 -14.71 -20.42 -17.24
C LYS A 73 -14.66 -20.45 -15.71
N GLY A 74 -14.54 -19.29 -15.05
CA GLY A 74 -14.26 -19.22 -13.62
C GLY A 74 -12.83 -19.62 -13.25
N LEU A 75 -12.51 -19.54 -11.97
CA LEU A 75 -11.22 -19.96 -11.42
C LEU A 75 -11.36 -21.29 -10.67
N ASP A 76 -10.43 -22.20 -10.97
CA ASP A 76 -10.27 -23.46 -10.25
C ASP A 76 -9.36 -23.24 -9.03
N SER A 77 -9.96 -23.05 -7.86
CA SER A 77 -9.26 -22.86 -6.57
C SER A 77 -8.30 -24.00 -6.26
N GLU A 78 -8.69 -25.25 -6.51
CA GLU A 78 -7.86 -26.42 -6.27
C GLU A 78 -6.70 -26.48 -7.27
N GLY A 79 -6.98 -26.20 -8.54
CA GLY A 79 -5.96 -26.05 -9.58
C GLY A 79 -4.94 -24.94 -9.27
N LEU A 80 -5.40 -23.82 -8.73
CA LEU A 80 -4.53 -22.72 -8.28
C LEU A 80 -3.62 -23.17 -7.13
N ALA A 81 -4.18 -23.84 -6.11
CA ALA A 81 -3.41 -24.35 -4.98
C ALA A 81 -2.38 -25.41 -5.40
N GLN A 82 -2.75 -26.32 -6.30
CA GLN A 82 -1.82 -27.30 -6.89
C GLN A 82 -0.68 -26.62 -7.66
N ASN A 83 -0.97 -25.55 -8.41
CA ASN A 83 0.06 -24.78 -9.10
C ASN A 83 0.98 -24.02 -8.14
N ALA A 84 0.44 -23.47 -7.04
CA ALA A 84 1.23 -22.83 -5.99
C ALA A 84 2.19 -23.83 -5.34
N LEU A 85 1.71 -25.03 -5.03
CA LEU A 85 2.51 -26.11 -4.46
C LEU A 85 3.66 -26.52 -5.39
N LYS A 86 3.37 -26.75 -6.68
CA LYS A 86 4.39 -27.09 -7.69
C LYS A 86 5.47 -26.03 -7.87
N LYS A 87 5.12 -24.76 -7.64
CA LYS A 87 6.05 -23.63 -7.69
C LYS A 87 6.80 -23.40 -6.36
N GLY A 88 6.53 -24.19 -5.32
CA GLY A 88 7.14 -24.05 -4.00
C GLY A 88 6.68 -22.80 -3.23
N LEU A 89 5.54 -22.22 -3.60
CA LEU A 89 4.99 -21.03 -2.94
C LEU A 89 4.21 -21.38 -1.66
N ILE A 90 3.74 -22.62 -1.55
CA ILE A 90 3.07 -23.18 -0.36
C ILE A 90 3.55 -24.61 -0.13
N THR A 91 3.39 -25.12 1.09
CA THR A 91 3.60 -26.54 1.43
C THR A 91 2.34 -27.37 1.24
N GLU A 92 2.48 -28.69 1.24
CA GLU A 92 1.33 -29.62 1.18
C GLU A 92 0.42 -29.47 2.40
N ASP A 93 1.02 -29.38 3.60
CA ASP A 93 0.27 -29.11 4.84
C ASP A 93 -0.50 -27.79 4.79
N GLN A 94 0.10 -26.73 4.23
CA GLN A 94 -0.59 -25.44 4.06
C GLN A 94 -1.76 -25.61 3.10
N LYS A 95 -1.54 -26.24 1.95
CA LYS A 95 -2.57 -26.44 0.92
C LYS A 95 -3.83 -27.09 1.48
N ASP A 96 -3.68 -28.12 2.31
CA ASP A 96 -4.80 -28.88 2.87
C ASP A 96 -5.57 -28.11 3.95
N GLN A 97 -4.97 -27.07 4.53
CA GLN A 97 -5.60 -26.21 5.53
C GLN A 97 -6.32 -24.99 4.93
N LEU A 98 -6.02 -24.62 3.69
CA LEU A 98 -6.60 -23.44 3.05
C LEU A 98 -8.08 -23.66 2.73
N THR A 99 -8.89 -22.68 3.11
CA THR A 99 -10.25 -22.52 2.62
C THR A 99 -10.25 -22.16 1.13
N GLU A 100 -11.37 -22.38 0.45
CA GLU A 100 -11.53 -22.03 -0.97
C GLU A 100 -11.16 -20.57 -1.27
N ARG A 101 -11.57 -19.65 -0.41
CA ARG A 101 -11.24 -18.22 -0.53
C ARG A 101 -9.74 -17.96 -0.38
N GLU A 102 -9.08 -18.64 0.53
CA GLU A 102 -7.63 -18.52 0.72
C GLU A 102 -6.85 -19.12 -0.46
N LYS A 103 -7.34 -20.21 -1.04
CA LYS A 103 -6.77 -20.78 -2.29
C LYS A 103 -6.87 -19.80 -3.45
N LEU A 104 -7.99 -19.07 -3.59
CA LEU A 104 -8.13 -18.01 -4.60
C LEU A 104 -7.14 -16.87 -4.35
N ASN A 105 -6.92 -16.49 -3.09
CA ASN A 105 -5.97 -15.44 -2.73
C ASN A 105 -4.51 -15.77 -3.08
N LEU A 106 -4.17 -17.04 -3.33
CA LEU A 106 -2.86 -17.43 -3.83
C LEU A 106 -2.53 -16.78 -5.18
N LEU A 107 -3.55 -16.38 -5.95
CA LEU A 107 -3.40 -15.64 -7.20
C LEU A 107 -2.58 -14.36 -7.02
N PHE A 108 -2.64 -13.75 -5.83
CA PHE A 108 -1.94 -12.52 -5.50
C PHE A 108 -0.54 -12.73 -4.90
N LEU A 109 -0.03 -13.97 -4.83
CA LEU A 109 1.32 -14.20 -4.34
C LEU A 109 2.37 -13.72 -5.35
N PRO A 110 3.48 -13.11 -4.88
CA PRO A 110 4.57 -12.72 -5.76
C PRO A 110 5.10 -13.91 -6.57
N GLY A 111 5.27 -13.71 -7.87
CA GLY A 111 5.72 -14.77 -8.80
C GLY A 111 4.67 -15.83 -9.12
N PHE A 112 3.44 -15.70 -8.61
CA PHE A 112 2.33 -16.54 -9.03
C PHE A 112 1.86 -16.13 -10.43
N SER A 113 1.81 -17.11 -11.33
CA SER A 113 1.26 -16.95 -12.68
C SER A 113 0.74 -18.30 -13.14
N THR A 114 -0.46 -18.29 -13.69
CA THR A 114 -1.15 -19.48 -14.23
C THR A 114 -0.67 -19.83 -15.64
N ALA A 115 0.11 -18.97 -16.30
CA ALA A 115 0.61 -19.22 -17.63
C ALA A 115 1.75 -20.24 -17.64
N ALA A 116 1.62 -21.29 -18.47
CA ALA A 116 2.65 -22.32 -18.66
C ALA A 116 3.90 -21.82 -19.42
N LYS A 117 3.82 -20.64 -20.04
CA LYS A 117 4.94 -19.93 -20.69
C LYS A 117 4.94 -18.48 -20.24
N VAL A 118 6.13 -17.97 -19.91
CA VAL A 118 6.37 -16.54 -19.78
C VAL A 118 6.25 -15.94 -21.17
N THR A 119 5.08 -15.41 -21.53
CA THR A 119 4.92 -14.65 -22.77
C THR A 119 5.57 -13.28 -22.57
N GLY A 120 6.74 -13.11 -23.19
CA GLY A 120 7.56 -11.89 -23.14
C GLY A 120 6.96 -10.70 -23.90
N LEU A 121 5.69 -10.39 -23.69
CA LEU A 121 5.01 -9.23 -24.30
C LEU A 121 4.31 -8.38 -23.24
N SER A 122 5.06 -7.95 -22.23
CA SER A 122 4.85 -6.70 -21.50
C SER A 122 6.08 -6.52 -20.61
N GLY A 123 7.03 -5.68 -21.05
CA GLY A 123 8.33 -5.44 -20.39
C GLY A 123 8.26 -4.81 -18.99
N ARG A 124 7.19 -5.05 -18.22
CA ARG A 124 7.02 -4.72 -16.80
C ARG A 124 6.39 -5.83 -15.95
N GLY A 125 6.04 -6.99 -16.52
CA GLY A 125 5.62 -8.17 -15.75
C GLY A 125 4.56 -7.88 -14.68
N VAL A 126 3.42 -7.29 -15.05
CA VAL A 126 2.34 -6.99 -14.10
C VAL A 126 1.63 -8.30 -13.79
N GLY A 127 1.86 -8.86 -12.61
CA GLY A 127 1.09 -9.96 -12.04
C GLY A 127 -0.08 -9.44 -11.22
N MET A 128 -0.92 -10.35 -10.72
CA MET A 128 -2.01 -9.98 -9.83
C MET A 128 -1.51 -9.50 -8.45
N ASP A 129 -0.29 -9.88 -8.06
CA ASP A 129 0.44 -9.32 -6.92
C ASP A 129 0.66 -7.80 -7.06
N VAL A 130 1.11 -7.35 -8.23
CA VAL A 130 1.30 -5.92 -8.52
C VAL A 130 -0.03 -5.17 -8.44
N VAL A 131 -1.09 -5.74 -8.99
CA VAL A 131 -2.43 -5.16 -8.92
C VAL A 131 -2.94 -5.06 -7.48
N LYS A 132 -2.76 -6.11 -6.67
CA LYS A 132 -3.12 -6.07 -5.24
C LYS A 132 -2.35 -4.98 -4.50
N ASN A 133 -1.06 -4.81 -4.78
CA ASN A 133 -0.24 -3.77 -4.15
C ASN A 133 -0.71 -2.37 -4.55
N MET A 134 -1.04 -2.13 -5.82
CA MET A 134 -1.58 -0.85 -6.30
C MET A 134 -2.93 -0.52 -5.64
N ILE A 135 -3.80 -1.51 -5.44
CA ILE A 135 -5.09 -1.32 -4.76
C ILE A 135 -4.89 -1.06 -3.26
N THR A 136 -3.99 -1.79 -2.61
CA THR A 136 -3.66 -1.59 -1.20
C THR A 136 -3.05 -0.21 -0.96
N ALA A 137 -2.27 0.32 -1.91
CA ALA A 137 -1.64 1.64 -1.82
C ALA A 137 -2.66 2.80 -1.80
N VAL A 138 -3.88 2.59 -2.29
CA VAL A 138 -5.00 3.56 -2.17
C VAL A 138 -5.94 3.20 -1.02
N ASN A 139 -5.44 2.44 -0.03
CA ASN A 139 -6.20 1.88 1.10
C ASN A 139 -7.41 1.04 0.68
N GLY A 140 -7.38 0.52 -0.55
CA GLY A 140 -8.40 -0.37 -1.08
C GLY A 140 -8.14 -1.83 -0.72
N VAL A 141 -9.17 -2.65 -0.89
CA VAL A 141 -9.07 -4.10 -0.81
C VAL A 141 -9.60 -4.73 -2.08
N VAL A 142 -9.02 -5.86 -2.47
CA VAL A 142 -9.47 -6.67 -3.61
C VAL A 142 -9.91 -8.05 -3.13
N ASP A 143 -11.03 -8.52 -3.67
CA ASP A 143 -11.62 -9.81 -3.38
C ASP A 143 -11.98 -10.53 -4.68
N ILE A 144 -12.13 -11.85 -4.62
CA ILE A 144 -12.44 -12.71 -5.77
C ILE A 144 -13.70 -13.50 -5.46
N GLU A 145 -14.71 -13.34 -6.30
CA GLU A 145 -15.93 -14.14 -6.33
C GLU A 145 -15.93 -14.93 -7.64
N THR A 146 -16.02 -16.26 -7.61
CA THR A 146 -15.93 -17.06 -8.84
C THR A 146 -16.73 -18.34 -8.73
N GLU A 147 -17.26 -18.80 -9.86
CA GLU A 147 -17.88 -20.10 -9.97
C GLU A 147 -17.44 -20.77 -11.29
N LEU A 148 -16.96 -22.01 -11.17
CA LEU A 148 -16.49 -22.79 -12.31
C LEU A 148 -17.60 -22.94 -13.37
N GLY A 149 -17.24 -22.63 -14.62
CA GLY A 149 -18.13 -22.63 -15.77
C GLY A 149 -19.05 -21.40 -15.89
N LYS A 150 -19.17 -20.57 -14.84
CA LYS A 150 -20.04 -19.37 -14.88
C LYS A 150 -19.27 -18.07 -15.02
N GLY A 151 -18.08 -17.97 -14.42
CA GLY A 151 -17.25 -16.78 -14.55
C GLY A 151 -16.52 -16.37 -13.27
N THR A 152 -15.89 -15.20 -13.34
CA THR A 152 -15.11 -14.61 -12.24
C THR A 152 -15.50 -13.15 -12.05
N SER A 153 -15.49 -12.69 -10.81
CA SER A 153 -15.75 -11.33 -10.40
C SER A 153 -14.64 -10.88 -9.45
N PHE A 154 -13.86 -9.90 -9.87
CA PHE A 154 -12.94 -9.19 -8.99
C PHE A 154 -13.67 -8.02 -8.36
N VAL A 155 -13.74 -7.98 -7.04
CA VAL A 155 -14.45 -6.94 -6.28
C VAL A 155 -13.43 -6.07 -5.56
N LEU A 156 -13.28 -4.84 -6.03
CA LEU A 156 -12.41 -3.81 -5.44
C LEU A 156 -13.27 -2.91 -4.56
N LYS A 157 -12.87 -2.72 -3.30
CA LYS A 157 -13.51 -1.78 -2.38
C LYS A 157 -12.50 -0.71 -2.00
N ILE A 158 -12.81 0.54 -2.29
CA ILE A 158 -11.90 1.67 -2.12
C ILE A 158 -12.60 2.72 -1.25
N PRO A 159 -11.99 3.21 -0.17
CA PRO A 159 -12.60 4.25 0.67
C PRO A 159 -12.94 5.51 -0.12
N LEU A 160 -14.10 6.11 0.16
CA LEU A 160 -14.54 7.37 -0.47
C LEU A 160 -13.73 8.59 -0.06
N THR A 161 -13.07 8.52 1.10
CA THR A 161 -12.49 9.67 1.78
C THR A 161 -10.96 9.66 1.68
N LEU A 162 -10.38 10.85 1.53
CA LEU A 162 -9.01 11.10 1.96
C LEU A 162 -8.88 10.68 3.43
N ALA A 163 -7.87 9.87 3.77
CA ALA A 163 -7.73 9.33 5.12
C ALA A 163 -7.45 10.46 6.11
N ILE A 164 -8.33 10.63 7.10
CA ILE A 164 -8.08 11.50 8.26
C ILE A 164 -7.30 10.69 9.28
N ILE A 165 -6.14 11.17 9.68
CA ILE A 165 -5.33 10.57 10.76
C ILE A 165 -5.02 11.61 11.82
N GLN A 166 -4.74 11.14 13.04
CA GLN A 166 -4.16 11.97 14.08
C GLN A 166 -2.65 12.04 13.89
N ALA A 167 -2.09 13.24 13.90
CA ALA A 167 -0.67 13.47 13.76
C ALA A 167 -0.15 14.44 14.81
N LEU A 168 1.09 14.22 15.23
CA LEU A 168 1.88 15.17 16.01
C LEU A 168 2.59 16.11 15.04
N LEU A 169 2.31 17.40 15.13
CA LEU A 169 2.96 18.44 14.33
C LEU A 169 4.28 18.84 14.99
N VAL A 170 5.36 18.76 14.23
CA VAL A 170 6.73 18.97 14.68
C VAL A 170 7.46 19.94 13.77
N VAL A 171 8.36 20.74 14.32
CA VAL A 171 9.19 21.66 13.56
C VAL A 171 10.59 21.09 13.42
N ILE A 172 11.08 21.09 12.17
CA ILE A 172 12.43 20.67 11.82
C ILE A 172 13.02 21.73 10.88
N GLY A 173 14.09 22.38 11.30
CA GLY A 173 14.67 23.55 10.65
C GLY A 173 13.71 24.75 10.69
N LYS A 174 12.99 24.97 9.60
CA LYS A 174 12.00 26.05 9.43
C LYS A 174 10.63 25.53 8.98
N GLU A 175 10.52 24.24 8.72
CA GLU A 175 9.33 23.63 8.13
C GLU A 175 8.57 22.83 9.20
N VAL A 176 7.27 22.70 8.97
CA VAL A 176 6.38 21.87 9.78
C VAL A 176 6.24 20.50 9.11
N TYR A 177 6.35 19.46 9.91
CA TYR A 177 6.13 18.07 9.52
C TYR A 177 5.04 17.46 10.39
N ALA A 178 4.31 16.52 9.82
CA ALA A 178 3.31 15.75 10.52
C ALA A 178 3.80 14.32 10.74
N LEU A 179 3.86 13.88 11.99
CA LEU A 179 4.24 12.52 12.36
C LEU A 179 2.99 11.76 12.81
N PRO A 180 2.63 10.61 12.20
CA PRO A 180 1.47 9.83 12.63
C PRO A 180 1.54 9.49 14.12
N LEU A 181 0.51 9.87 14.89
CA LEU A 181 0.54 9.76 16.35
C LEU A 181 0.59 8.30 16.81
N GLU A 182 0.03 7.37 16.02
CA GLU A 182 0.08 5.93 16.26
C GLU A 182 1.50 5.36 16.35
N SER A 183 2.47 6.02 15.70
CA SER A 183 3.88 5.61 15.72
C SER A 183 4.65 6.19 16.91
N VAL A 184 4.08 7.17 17.62
CA VAL A 184 4.74 7.89 18.70
C VAL A 184 4.50 7.18 20.03
N THR A 185 5.58 6.68 20.65
CA THR A 185 5.51 6.02 21.96
C THR A 185 5.63 7.03 23.09
N GLU A 186 6.66 7.88 23.07
CA GLU A 186 6.86 8.91 24.08
C GLU A 186 7.69 10.08 23.55
N ILE A 187 7.57 11.23 24.21
CA ILE A 187 8.35 12.43 23.92
C ILE A 187 9.25 12.69 25.12
N ILE A 188 10.56 12.73 24.88
CA ILE A 188 11.55 12.93 25.92
C ILE A 188 12.40 14.17 25.63
N LYS A 189 12.96 14.73 26.71
CA LYS A 189 13.94 15.81 26.63
C LYS A 189 15.25 15.25 27.17
N VAL A 190 16.28 15.26 26.34
CA VAL A 190 17.59 14.66 26.64
C VAL A 190 18.61 15.79 26.79
N ALA A 191 19.40 15.80 27.85
CA ALA A 191 20.48 16.76 27.97
C ALA A 191 21.63 16.39 27.02
N THR A 192 22.31 17.39 26.44
CA THR A 192 23.32 17.12 25.39
C THR A 192 24.50 16.28 25.88
N ASP A 193 24.79 16.33 27.18
CA ASP A 193 25.80 15.52 27.88
C ASP A 193 25.34 14.09 28.21
N GLU A 194 24.05 13.78 28.05
CA GLU A 194 23.48 12.43 28.17
C GLU A 194 23.45 11.67 26.83
N VAL A 195 23.87 12.34 25.74
CA VAL A 195 24.00 11.73 24.41
C VAL A 195 25.39 11.14 24.24
N TYR A 196 25.45 9.85 23.90
CA TYR A 196 26.70 9.11 23.69
C TYR A 196 26.79 8.68 22.23
N SER A 197 27.97 8.77 21.63
CA SER A 197 28.21 8.22 20.30
C SER A 197 28.67 6.76 20.42
N ILE A 198 27.93 5.83 19.81
CA ILE A 198 28.27 4.40 19.73
C ILE A 198 28.32 4.03 18.25
N ASP A 199 29.47 3.52 17.78
CA ASP A 199 29.72 3.17 16.37
C ASP A 199 29.38 4.30 15.37
N GLY A 200 29.55 5.56 15.81
CA GLY A 200 29.28 6.75 15.00
C GLY A 200 27.83 7.25 15.06
N ASN A 201 26.93 6.55 15.75
CA ASN A 201 25.54 6.95 15.93
C ASN A 201 25.31 7.59 17.29
N ASP A 202 24.55 8.69 17.33
CA ASP A 202 24.10 9.28 18.59
C ASP A 202 23.12 8.32 19.29
N THR A 203 23.29 8.12 20.58
CA THR A 203 22.47 7.22 21.39
C THR A 203 22.19 7.83 22.76
N VAL A 204 21.06 7.47 23.36
CA VAL A 204 20.72 7.82 24.75
C VAL A 204 20.27 6.59 25.50
N LYS A 205 20.59 6.52 26.80
CA LYS A 205 20.04 5.50 27.68
C LYS A 205 18.62 5.89 28.09
N LEU A 206 17.63 5.18 27.56
CA LEU A 206 16.23 5.34 27.94
C LEU A 206 15.82 4.19 28.87
N ARG A 207 15.78 4.47 30.18
CA ARG A 207 15.56 3.47 31.24
C ARG A 207 16.61 2.35 31.15
N ASP A 208 16.21 1.11 30.82
CA ASP A 208 17.08 -0.07 30.74
C ASP A 208 17.53 -0.41 29.31
N HIS A 209 17.16 0.42 28.32
CA HIS A 209 17.48 0.19 26.92
C HIS A 209 18.31 1.34 26.32
N VAL A 210 19.06 1.04 25.27
CA VAL A 210 19.78 2.03 24.46
C VAL A 210 18.90 2.42 23.29
N LEU A 211 18.60 3.71 23.17
CA LEU A 211 17.82 4.26 22.08
C LEU A 211 18.76 4.99 21.12
N SER A 212 18.80 4.54 19.87
CA SER A 212 19.49 5.26 18.81
C SER A 212 18.74 6.54 18.45
N LEU A 213 19.48 7.61 18.25
CA LEU A 213 18.97 8.93 17.87
C LEU A 213 19.35 9.21 16.43
N ILE A 214 18.41 9.80 15.69
CA ILE A 214 18.65 10.34 14.36
C ILE A 214 18.20 11.79 14.29
N GLU A 215 18.88 12.55 13.46
CA GLU A 215 18.40 13.85 13.03
C GLU A 215 17.68 13.67 11.70
N LEU A 216 16.37 13.96 11.67
CA LEU A 216 15.55 13.67 10.50
C LEU A 216 16.10 14.35 9.23
N GLU A 217 16.80 15.47 9.41
CA GLU A 217 17.44 16.25 8.36
C GLU A 217 18.34 15.39 7.44
N GLU A 218 19.03 14.40 8.00
CA GLU A 218 19.87 13.44 7.27
C GLU A 218 19.04 12.44 6.45
N VAL A 219 17.89 12.02 6.97
CA VAL A 219 17.01 11.02 6.35
C VAL A 219 16.20 11.61 5.19
N ILE A 220 15.66 12.82 5.38
CA ILE A 220 14.84 13.52 4.36
C ILE A 220 15.66 14.48 3.48
N GLY A 221 16.98 14.56 3.68
CA GLY A 221 17.89 15.31 2.82
C GLY A 221 17.74 16.83 2.86
N ILE A 222 17.30 17.39 3.99
CA ILE A 222 17.16 18.84 4.17
C ILE A 222 18.41 19.42 4.84
N LYS A 223 18.72 20.69 4.54
CA LYS A 223 19.82 21.38 5.20
C LYS A 223 19.47 21.60 6.66
N GLY A 224 20.23 20.96 7.51
CA GLY A 224 20.04 21.07 8.93
C GLY A 224 20.37 22.42 9.52
N ARG A 225 19.83 22.67 10.71
CA ARG A 225 20.24 23.80 11.54
C ARG A 225 21.33 23.33 12.50
N ASP A 226 22.37 24.14 12.67
CA ASP A 226 23.42 23.82 13.63
C ASP A 226 22.86 23.86 15.05
N ARG A 227 22.72 22.69 15.70
CA ARG A 227 22.15 22.52 17.04
C ARG A 227 23.21 22.41 18.14
N ALA A 228 24.49 22.59 17.79
CA ALA A 228 25.63 22.43 18.69
C ALA A 228 25.53 23.25 20.00
N ASP A 229 24.83 24.38 19.97
CA ASP A 229 24.71 25.29 21.12
C ASP A 229 23.51 25.00 22.05
N GLN A 230 22.67 24.00 21.75
CA GLN A 230 21.53 23.66 22.60
C GLN A 230 21.96 22.81 23.80
N LYS A 231 21.48 23.16 25.00
CA LYS A 231 21.73 22.41 26.24
C LYS A 231 20.93 21.10 26.35
N SER A 232 19.92 20.93 25.51
CA SER A 232 19.06 19.76 25.52
C SER A 232 18.40 19.55 24.17
N LYS A 233 18.30 18.30 23.71
CA LYS A 233 17.57 17.87 22.52
C LYS A 233 16.14 17.45 22.89
N LYS A 234 15.16 17.76 22.04
CA LYS A 234 13.81 17.18 22.12
C LYS A 234 13.77 15.96 21.21
N VAL A 235 13.37 14.82 21.75
CA VAL A 235 13.39 13.54 21.05
C VAL A 235 11.99 12.95 21.07
N ILE A 236 11.51 12.55 19.90
CA ILE A 236 10.27 11.79 19.74
C ILE A 236 10.65 10.33 19.53
N VAL A 237 10.20 9.46 20.42
CA VAL A 237 10.42 8.02 20.30
C VAL A 237 9.35 7.45 19.37
N ILE A 238 9.77 7.00 18.19
CA ILE A 238 8.91 6.34 17.20
C ILE A 238 9.16 4.84 17.16
N THR A 239 8.14 4.08 16.75
CA THR A 239 8.22 2.62 16.67
C THR A 239 7.75 2.08 15.33
N ASP A 240 8.43 1.03 14.88
CA ASP A 240 8.03 0.19 13.75
C ASP A 240 8.19 -1.28 14.18
N GLY A 241 7.07 -1.92 14.52
CA GLY A 241 7.05 -3.22 15.19
C GLY A 241 7.83 -3.17 16.52
N ASP A 242 8.79 -4.08 16.68
CA ASP A 242 9.66 -4.13 17.88
C ASP A 242 10.84 -3.16 17.82
N SER A 243 11.03 -2.44 16.71
CA SER A 243 12.13 -1.49 16.55
C SER A 243 11.72 -0.10 17.05
N GLN A 244 12.58 0.52 17.85
CA GLN A 244 12.38 1.89 18.35
C GLN A 244 13.50 2.80 17.87
N LEU A 245 13.17 4.06 17.61
CA LEU A 245 14.12 5.08 17.20
C LEU A 245 13.76 6.44 17.81
N GLY A 246 14.75 7.20 18.24
CA GLY A 246 14.57 8.57 18.69
C GLY A 246 14.79 9.55 17.55
N VAL A 247 13.77 10.34 17.21
CA VAL A 247 13.87 11.41 16.21
C VAL A 247 14.07 12.74 16.92
N VAL A 248 15.20 13.40 16.65
CA VAL A 248 15.51 14.73 17.20
C VAL A 248 14.77 15.81 16.41
N VAL A 249 14.02 16.66 17.10
CA VAL A 249 13.23 17.77 16.53
C VAL A 249 13.52 19.10 17.20
N ASP A 250 13.26 20.23 16.52
CA ASP A 250 13.47 21.56 17.11
C ASP A 250 12.34 21.93 18.08
N SER A 251 11.10 21.67 17.67
CA SER A 251 9.95 21.93 18.53
C SER A 251 8.72 21.09 18.18
N LEU A 252 7.79 21.07 19.12
CA LEU A 252 6.51 20.39 19.04
C LEU A 252 5.46 21.49 18.98
N ILE A 253 4.56 21.42 18.00
CA ILE A 253 3.43 22.33 17.88
C ILE A 253 2.25 21.77 18.68
N GLY A 254 1.94 20.49 18.48
CA GLY A 254 0.84 19.81 19.13
C GLY A 254 0.19 18.76 18.24
N GLU A 255 -0.90 18.17 18.72
CA GLU A 255 -1.68 17.18 17.98
C GLU A 255 -2.70 17.86 17.06
N SER A 256 -2.93 17.27 15.88
CA SER A 256 -3.97 17.70 14.94
C SER A 256 -4.51 16.51 14.16
N GLU A 257 -5.81 16.55 13.85
CA GLU A 257 -6.36 15.72 12.78
C GLU A 257 -5.93 16.33 11.44
N ILE A 258 -5.43 15.48 10.54
CA ILE A 258 -4.93 15.89 9.23
C ILE A 258 -5.49 14.99 8.14
N VAL A 259 -5.65 15.55 6.94
CA VAL A 259 -6.11 14.82 5.76
C VAL A 259 -4.90 14.41 4.94
N ILE A 260 -4.68 13.10 4.79
CA ILE A 260 -3.60 12.57 3.95
C ILE A 260 -3.94 12.79 2.49
N LYS A 261 -3.08 13.52 1.79
CA LYS A 261 -3.03 13.58 0.33
C LYS A 261 -1.84 12.75 -0.15
N PRO A 262 -2.07 11.67 -0.90
CA PRO A 262 -0.97 10.88 -1.44
C PRO A 262 -0.14 11.74 -2.39
N LEU A 263 1.17 11.57 -2.33
CA LEU A 263 2.09 12.23 -3.26
C LEU A 263 2.00 11.52 -4.62
N SER A 264 1.90 12.29 -5.71
CA SER A 264 1.85 11.70 -7.07
C SER A 264 3.12 10.87 -7.35
N HIS A 265 3.07 9.91 -8.28
CA HIS A 265 4.19 9.04 -8.64
C HIS A 265 5.53 9.75 -8.97
N HIS A 266 5.51 11.03 -9.34
CA HIS A 266 6.73 11.82 -9.52
C HIS A 266 7.50 12.09 -8.21
N PHE A 267 6.85 11.89 -7.07
CA PHE A 267 7.34 12.14 -5.72
C PHE A 267 7.34 10.87 -4.84
N SER A 268 7.04 9.69 -5.39
CA SER A 268 6.95 8.43 -4.63
C SER A 268 8.29 7.89 -4.10
N ASN A 269 9.40 8.57 -4.40
CA ASN A 269 10.76 8.14 -4.03
C ASN A 269 11.39 9.02 -2.93
N ILE A 270 10.60 9.88 -2.26
CA ILE A 270 11.12 10.67 -1.14
C ILE A 270 11.20 9.75 0.08
N LYS A 271 12.42 9.35 0.45
CA LYS A 271 12.67 8.55 1.66
C LYS A 271 12.11 9.27 2.88
N GLY A 272 11.44 8.53 3.76
CA GLY A 272 10.91 9.05 5.03
C GLY A 272 9.62 9.86 4.95
N VAL A 273 8.92 9.88 3.80
CA VAL A 273 7.67 10.64 3.61
C VAL A 273 6.58 9.74 3.02
N SER A 274 5.42 9.70 3.68
CA SER A 274 4.24 8.91 3.27
C SER A 274 3.19 9.71 2.50
N GLY A 275 3.20 11.04 2.63
CA GLY A 275 2.19 11.90 2.02
C GLY A 275 2.40 13.38 2.30
N ALA A 276 1.39 14.18 1.97
CA ALA A 276 1.31 15.59 2.36
C ALA A 276 -0.07 15.91 2.95
N THR A 277 -0.15 16.96 3.74
CA THR A 277 -1.40 17.52 4.27
C THR A 277 -1.42 19.03 4.10
N ILE A 278 -2.62 19.61 4.12
CA ILE A 278 -2.83 21.06 4.22
C ILE A 278 -3.26 21.33 5.65
N LEU A 279 -2.47 22.12 6.37
CA LEU A 279 -2.75 22.54 7.74
C LEU A 279 -3.88 23.59 7.76
N GLY A 280 -4.43 23.85 8.96
CA GLY A 280 -5.54 24.80 9.12
C GLY A 280 -5.22 26.24 8.71
N ASP A 281 -3.95 26.61 8.64
CA ASP A 281 -3.46 27.91 8.15
C ASP A 281 -3.21 27.93 6.63
N GLY A 282 -3.48 26.81 5.94
CA GLY A 282 -3.27 26.64 4.50
C GLY A 282 -1.84 26.25 4.11
N GLN A 283 -0.91 26.11 5.05
CA GLN A 283 0.44 25.63 4.76
C GLN A 283 0.43 24.14 4.40
N ILE A 284 1.29 23.77 3.46
CA ILE A 284 1.49 22.37 3.09
C ILE A 284 2.56 21.79 4.01
N SER A 285 2.25 20.68 4.68
CA SER A 285 3.17 19.94 5.53
C SER A 285 3.36 18.54 4.96
N LEU A 286 4.59 18.02 5.02
CA LEU A 286 4.86 16.62 4.68
C LEU A 286 4.48 15.71 5.85
N ILE A 287 3.99 14.52 5.52
CA ILE A 287 3.65 13.48 6.48
C ILE A 287 4.81 12.49 6.48
N LEU A 288 5.41 12.29 7.65
CA LEU A 288 6.54 11.40 7.83
C LEU A 288 6.11 9.94 7.77
N ASP A 289 6.99 9.09 7.26
CA ASP A 289 6.84 7.63 7.24
C ASP A 289 7.75 7.00 8.31
N PRO A 290 7.21 6.63 9.49
CA PRO A 290 7.99 6.06 10.58
C PRO A 290 8.74 4.79 10.18
N SER A 291 8.10 3.89 9.44
CA SER A 291 8.71 2.63 9.00
C SER A 291 9.87 2.91 8.04
N SER A 292 9.68 3.81 7.06
CA SER A 292 10.78 4.22 6.18
C SER A 292 11.94 4.88 6.93
N ILE A 293 11.66 5.67 7.98
CA ILE A 293 12.68 6.34 8.78
C ILE A 293 13.47 5.32 9.62
N VAL A 294 12.77 4.39 10.30
CA VAL A 294 13.38 3.33 11.11
C VAL A 294 14.20 2.36 10.26
N HIS A 295 13.77 2.07 9.04
CA HIS A 295 14.54 1.27 8.10
C HIS A 295 15.79 2.01 7.61
N ALA A 296 15.67 3.29 7.25
CA ALA A 296 16.80 4.08 6.76
C ALA A 296 17.90 4.27 7.82
N SER A 297 17.57 4.28 9.12
CA SER A 297 18.56 4.40 10.19
C SER A 297 19.37 3.13 10.46
N LYS A 298 19.02 2.01 9.82
CA LYS A 298 19.73 0.71 9.97
C LYS A 298 20.69 0.42 8.81
N GLU A 299 20.64 1.21 7.74
CA GLU A 299 21.54 1.12 6.57
C GLU A 299 22.83 1.90 6.79
#